data_AF-A0A7H4Q368-F1
#
_entry.id   AF-A0A7H4Q368-F1
#
_cell.length_a   1.000
_cell.length_b   1.000
_cell.length_c   1.000
_cell.angle_alpha   90.00
_cell.angle_beta   90.00
_cell.angle_gamma   90.00
#
_symmetry.space_group_name_H-M   'P 1'
#
loop_
_entity.id
_entity.type
_entity.pdbx_description
1 polymer ?
#
loop_
_entity_poly.entity_id
_entity_poly.type
_entity_poly.pdbx_seq_one_letter_code
_entity_poly.pdbx_strand_id
1 'polypeptide(L)'
;MDIVLYALTALLYGGLAVAGWRSHRHTAPRPVLESVPSIPVPPKVAAASGMSPSGRALLFVALIAHGVLLHTTIFPQDAMVFGFAFALSAMFWLGAGIYWIESLFFPLDGLRLLVLPLACVASLLPLAFNGVRVLPYSAAPLFKLHFLIANVAYGLFAIAALHAVLMLLVERRLHA
;
A
#
# COMPACT_ATOMS: atom_id res chain seq x y z
N MET A 1 16.02 17.79 -4.89
CA MET A 1 16.19 16.77 -3.82
C MET A 1 15.14 15.67 -3.91
N ASP A 2 14.20 15.78 -4.87
CA ASP A 2 12.96 15.01 -4.91
C ASP A 2 13.18 13.59 -5.41
N ILE A 3 14.11 13.39 -6.35
CA ILE A 3 14.50 12.06 -6.87
C ILE A 3 14.97 11.12 -5.74
N VAL A 4 15.64 11.65 -4.71
CA VAL A 4 16.11 10.86 -3.56
C VAL A 4 14.93 10.41 -2.69
N LEU A 5 13.92 11.26 -2.51
CA LEU A 5 12.69 10.92 -1.78
C LEU A 5 11.84 9.88 -2.54
N TYR A 6 11.76 9.99 -3.87
CA TYR A 6 11.14 8.96 -4.71
C TYR A 6 11.86 7.62 -4.60
N ALA A 7 13.19 7.61 -4.70
CA ALA A 7 13.99 6.39 -4.58
C ALA A 7 13.85 5.75 -3.18
N LEU A 8 13.87 6.56 -2.12
CA LEU A 8 13.71 6.10 -0.74
C LEU A 8 12.34 5.45 -0.52
N THR A 9 11.26 6.11 -0.93
CA THR A 9 9.89 5.59 -0.76
C THR A 9 9.66 4.31 -1.55
N ALA A 10 10.12 4.26 -2.80
CA ALA A 10 10.04 3.08 -3.64
C ALA A 10 10.84 1.90 -3.06
N LEU A 11 12.04 2.16 -2.51
CA LEU A 11 12.86 1.13 -1.87
C LEU A 11 12.21 0.60 -0.57
N LEU A 12 11.59 1.46 0.23
CA LEU A 12 10.91 1.06 1.46
C LEU A 12 9.69 0.17 1.17
N TYR A 13 8.82 0.59 0.25
CA TYR A 13 7.67 -0.24 -0.16
C TYR A 13 8.10 -1.50 -0.89
N GLY A 14 9.06 -1.40 -1.82
CA GLY A 14 9.59 -2.52 -2.58
C GLY A 14 10.26 -3.57 -1.70
N GLY A 15 11.07 -3.14 -0.73
CA GLY A 15 11.72 -4.03 0.24
C GLY A 15 10.72 -4.81 1.09
N LEU A 16 9.68 -4.13 1.59
CA LEU A 16 8.60 -4.77 2.33
C LEU A 16 7.74 -5.70 1.45
N ALA A 17 7.48 -5.32 0.20
CA ALA A 17 6.73 -6.15 -0.76
C ALA A 17 7.49 -7.45 -1.06
N VAL A 18 8.80 -7.34 -1.35
CA VAL A 18 9.66 -8.49 -1.62
C VAL A 18 9.80 -9.38 -0.39
N ALA A 19 9.95 -8.81 0.81
CA ALA A 19 10.00 -9.58 2.05
C ALA A 19 8.70 -10.35 2.32
N GLY A 20 7.55 -9.71 2.10
CA GLY A 20 6.24 -10.37 2.22
C GLY A 20 6.04 -11.49 1.19
N TRP A 21 6.42 -11.22 -0.05
CA TRP A 21 6.35 -12.21 -1.13
C TRP A 21 7.28 -13.41 -0.90
N ARG A 22 8.51 -13.18 -0.40
CA ARG A 22 9.45 -14.25 -0.01
C ARG A 22 8.88 -15.10 1.13
N SER A 23 8.35 -14.48 2.18
CA SER A 23 7.71 -15.19 3.31
C SER A 23 6.54 -16.06 2.86
N HIS A 24 5.71 -15.59 1.92
CA HIS A 24 4.59 -16.35 1.36
C HIS A 24 5.03 -17.45 0.39
N ARG A 25 6.18 -17.29 -0.29
CA ARG A 25 6.77 -18.34 -1.14
C ARG A 25 7.40 -19.47 -0.32
N HIS A 26 7.92 -19.19 0.87
CA HIS A 26 8.46 -20.22 1.76
C HIS A 26 7.38 -21.09 2.41
N THR A 27 6.12 -20.67 2.39
CA THR A 27 4.94 -21.47 2.78
C THR A 27 4.26 -22.16 1.60
N ALA A 28 4.78 -22.04 0.37
CA ALA A 28 4.28 -22.81 -0.76
C ALA A 28 4.62 -24.31 -0.56
N PRO A 29 3.66 -25.23 -0.79
CA PRO A 29 3.85 -26.64 -0.50
C PRO A 29 5.01 -27.19 -1.33
N ARG A 30 6.02 -27.70 -0.63
CA ARG A 30 7.15 -28.42 -1.19
C ARG A 30 6.58 -29.58 -2.03
N PRO A 31 6.93 -29.72 -3.33
CA PRO A 31 6.37 -30.79 -4.16
C PRO A 31 6.71 -32.13 -3.50
N VAL A 32 5.66 -32.90 -3.22
CA VAL A 32 5.71 -34.24 -2.63
C VAL A 32 6.47 -35.15 -3.59
N LEU A 33 7.77 -35.28 -3.37
CA LEU A 33 8.61 -36.28 -4.02
C LEU A 33 9.51 -36.93 -2.97
N GLU A 34 8.89 -37.44 -1.91
CA GLU A 34 9.49 -38.43 -1.03
C GLU A 34 8.36 -39.19 -0.33
N SER A 35 8.01 -40.34 -0.93
CA SER A 35 7.06 -41.33 -0.44
C SER A 35 7.62 -42.05 0.80
N VAL A 36 7.55 -41.40 1.96
CA VAL A 36 7.75 -42.04 3.26
C VAL A 36 6.45 -41.93 4.06
N PRO A 37 5.87 -43.04 4.57
CA PRO A 37 4.64 -42.95 5.37
C PRO A 37 4.98 -42.37 6.74
N SER A 38 4.81 -41.07 6.90
CA SER A 38 4.92 -40.38 8.18
C SER A 38 3.60 -40.42 8.94
N ILE A 39 3.67 -40.78 10.22
CA ILE A 39 2.65 -40.67 11.28
C ILE A 39 1.74 -39.44 11.05
N PRO A 40 0.41 -39.53 11.24
CA PRO A 40 -0.49 -38.39 11.08
C PRO A 40 -0.23 -37.36 12.20
N VAL A 41 0.75 -36.49 11.96
CA VAL A 41 0.88 -35.23 12.67
C VAL A 41 -0.25 -34.34 12.14
N PRO A 42 -1.15 -33.80 12.98
CA PRO A 42 -2.18 -32.90 12.51
C PRO A 42 -1.52 -31.74 11.74
N PRO A 43 -2.05 -31.32 10.58
CA PRO A 43 -1.48 -30.22 9.85
C PRO A 43 -1.45 -29.01 10.79
N LYS A 44 -0.25 -28.55 11.14
CA LYS A 44 -0.05 -27.28 11.82
C LYS A 44 -0.57 -26.23 10.84
N VAL A 45 -1.84 -25.85 10.98
CA VAL A 45 -2.44 -24.73 10.25
C VAL A 45 -1.44 -23.60 10.41
N ALA A 46 -0.79 -23.21 9.32
CA ALA A 46 0.19 -22.14 9.34
C ALA A 46 -0.55 -20.91 9.83
N ALA A 47 -0.37 -20.59 11.12
CA ALA A 47 -1.01 -19.44 11.73
C ALA A 47 -0.67 -18.23 10.85
N ALA A 48 -1.70 -17.50 10.42
CA ALA A 48 -1.56 -16.26 9.68
C ALA A 48 -0.53 -15.41 10.40
N SER A 49 0.69 -15.38 9.85
CA SER A 49 1.83 -14.77 10.49
C SER A 49 1.76 -13.29 10.17
N GLY A 50 0.91 -12.62 10.96
CA GLY A 50 0.70 -11.19 10.86
C GLY A 50 2.03 -10.44 10.83
N MET A 51 2.03 -9.29 10.18
CA MET A 51 3.21 -8.46 10.00
C MET A 51 3.97 -8.23 11.31
N SER A 52 5.28 -8.54 11.30
CA SER A 52 6.14 -8.35 12.46
C SER A 52 6.11 -6.89 12.94
N PRO A 53 6.32 -6.63 14.24
CA PRO A 53 6.38 -5.25 14.76
C PRO A 53 7.44 -4.40 14.05
N SER A 54 8.57 -5.01 13.64
CA SER A 54 9.58 -4.36 12.81
C SER A 54 9.08 -4.01 11.41
N GLY A 55 8.29 -4.89 10.77
CA GLY A 55 7.67 -4.61 9.48
C GLY A 55 6.64 -3.48 9.55
N ARG A 56 5.87 -3.42 10.64
CA ARG A 56 4.92 -2.32 10.91
C ARG A 56 5.63 -0.99 11.10
N ALA A 57 6.73 -0.96 11.85
CA ALA A 57 7.54 0.24 12.03
C ALA A 57 8.14 0.70 10.70
N LEU A 58 8.66 -0.21 9.88
CA LEU A 58 9.20 0.11 8.56
C LEU A 58 8.12 0.66 7.61
N LEU A 59 6.92 0.10 7.64
CA LEU A 59 5.79 0.59 6.84
C LEU A 59 5.33 1.98 7.32
N PHE A 60 5.35 2.23 8.62
CA PHE A 60 5.11 3.59 9.15
C PHE A 60 6.14 4.59 8.64
N VAL A 61 7.42 4.24 8.64
CA VAL A 61 8.49 5.09 8.07
C VAL A 61 8.25 5.34 6.58
N ALA A 62 7.85 4.32 5.83
CA ALA A 62 7.50 4.44 4.41
C ALA A 62 6.32 5.40 4.19
N LEU A 63 5.29 5.32 5.04
CA LEU A 63 4.13 6.23 5.00
C LEU A 63 4.52 7.67 5.29
N ILE A 64 5.35 7.91 6.30
CA ILE A 64 5.83 9.27 6.60
C ILE A 64 6.63 9.80 5.43
N ALA A 65 7.57 9.02 4.87
CA ALA A 65 8.37 9.44 3.73
C ALA A 65 7.50 9.75 2.49
N HIS A 66 6.48 8.95 2.21
CA HIS A 66 5.57 9.15 1.09
C HIS A 66 4.63 10.34 1.31
N GLY A 67 4.19 10.58 2.55
CA GLY A 67 3.42 11.77 2.92
C GLY A 67 4.25 13.06 2.77
N VAL A 68 5.52 13.05 3.18
CA VAL A 68 6.45 14.17 2.96
C VAL A 68 6.67 14.41 1.47
N LEU A 69 6.88 13.35 0.69
CA LEU A 69 7.02 13.43 -0.76
C LEU A 69 5.78 14.07 -1.41
N LEU A 70 4.58 13.62 -1.04
CA LEU A 70 3.33 14.22 -1.54
C LEU A 70 3.16 15.68 -1.11
N HIS A 71 3.48 16.01 0.14
CA HIS A 71 3.37 17.40 0.63
C HIS A 71 4.30 18.35 -0.16
N THR A 72 5.56 17.95 -0.31
CA THR A 72 6.57 18.76 -1.03
C THR A 72 6.26 18.93 -2.51
N THR A 73 5.65 17.92 -3.13
CA THR A 73 5.34 17.92 -4.57
C THR A 73 4.00 18.58 -4.89
N ILE A 74 3.00 18.47 -4.01
CA ILE A 74 1.67 19.06 -4.21
C ILE A 74 1.61 20.53 -3.81
N PHE A 75 2.36 20.93 -2.78
CA PHE A 75 2.36 22.29 -2.24
C PHE A 75 3.74 22.98 -2.33
N PRO A 76 4.30 23.21 -3.53
CA PRO A 76 5.45 24.10 -3.68
C PRO A 76 5.11 25.55 -3.30
N GLN A 77 6.15 26.34 -2.97
CA GLN A 77 6.05 27.64 -2.30
C GLN A 77 5.06 28.63 -2.94
N ASP A 78 4.93 28.62 -4.27
CA ASP A 78 4.16 29.63 -5.03
C ASP A 78 2.95 29.07 -5.78
N ALA A 79 2.66 27.77 -5.69
CA ALA A 79 1.49 27.19 -6.34
C ALA A 79 1.14 25.81 -5.80
N MET A 80 -0.14 25.43 -5.89
CA MET A 80 -0.52 24.04 -5.75
C MET A 80 -0.35 23.33 -7.09
N VAL A 81 0.30 22.17 -7.10
CA VAL A 81 0.46 21.32 -8.29
C VAL A 81 -0.26 20.01 -8.01
N PHE A 82 -1.32 19.74 -8.77
CA PHE A 82 -2.11 18.54 -8.57
C PHE A 82 -2.60 18.03 -9.90
N GLY A 83 -2.61 16.71 -10.03
CA GLY A 83 -3.01 16.04 -11.25
C GLY A 83 -3.35 14.58 -10.97
N PHE A 84 -3.67 13.85 -12.03
CA PHE A 84 -4.09 12.46 -11.94
C PHE A 84 -3.10 11.56 -11.17
N ALA A 85 -1.80 11.65 -11.47
CA ALA A 85 -0.80 10.82 -10.82
C ALA A 85 -0.63 11.14 -9.33
N PHE A 86 -0.71 12.42 -8.95
CA PHE A 86 -0.69 12.85 -7.55
C PHE A 86 -1.94 12.37 -6.81
N ALA A 87 -3.10 12.41 -7.45
CA ALA A 87 -4.34 11.91 -6.89
C ALA A 87 -4.27 10.40 -6.64
N LEU A 88 -3.87 9.60 -7.63
CA LEU A 88 -3.68 8.16 -7.46
C LEU A 88 -2.63 7.84 -6.39
N SER A 89 -1.51 8.56 -6.39
CA SER A 89 -0.48 8.39 -5.38
C SER A 89 -1.01 8.67 -3.97
N ALA A 90 -1.82 9.71 -3.79
CA ALA A 90 -2.44 10.04 -2.52
C ALA A 90 -3.48 8.98 -2.09
N MET A 91 -4.29 8.47 -3.03
CA MET A 91 -5.26 7.41 -2.75
C MET A 91 -4.59 6.13 -2.26
N PHE A 92 -3.53 5.67 -2.94
CA PHE A 92 -2.80 4.48 -2.52
C PHE A 92 -1.98 4.70 -1.24
N TRP A 93 -1.47 5.91 -1.01
CA TRP A 93 -0.85 6.28 0.26
C TRP A 93 -1.84 6.20 1.43
N LEU A 94 -3.04 6.77 1.27
CA LEU A 94 -4.12 6.67 2.26
C LEU A 94 -4.54 5.21 2.49
N GLY A 95 -4.64 4.43 1.41
CA GLY A 95 -4.91 3.00 1.50
C GLY A 95 -3.82 2.24 2.27
N ALA A 96 -2.55 2.54 2.02
CA ALA A 96 -1.46 1.96 2.81
C ALA A 96 -1.51 2.40 4.29
N GLY A 97 -1.92 3.64 4.55
CA GLY A 97 -2.09 4.19 5.90
C GLY A 97 -3.20 3.52 6.69
N ILE A 98 -4.36 3.33 6.08
CA ILE A 98 -5.47 2.61 6.72
C ILE A 98 -5.11 1.13 6.90
N TYR A 99 -4.49 0.48 5.90
CA TYR A 99 -3.96 -0.88 6.04
C TYR A 99 -3.00 -0.99 7.23
N TRP A 100 -2.12 0.00 7.42
CA TRP A 100 -1.22 0.02 8.57
C TRP A 100 -1.98 0.05 9.90
N ILE A 101 -3.02 0.88 10.02
CA ILE A 101 -3.88 0.95 11.20
C ILE A 101 -4.61 -0.39 11.41
N GLU A 102 -5.24 -0.93 10.37
CA GLU A 102 -5.95 -2.22 10.42
C GLU A 102 -5.01 -3.37 10.81
N SER A 103 -3.75 -3.32 10.35
CA SER A 103 -2.74 -4.32 10.68
C SER A 103 -2.46 -4.41 12.18
N LEU A 104 -2.77 -3.38 12.99
CA LEU A 104 -2.65 -3.39 14.45
C LEU A 104 -3.74 -4.26 15.10
N PHE A 105 -4.92 -4.33 14.49
CA PHE A 105 -6.09 -5.02 15.04
C PHE A 105 -6.29 -6.42 14.43
N PHE A 106 -6.03 -6.59 13.13
CA PHE A 106 -6.33 -7.83 12.39
C PHE A 106 -5.12 -8.33 11.56
N PRO A 107 -4.85 -9.65 11.54
CA PRO A 107 -3.80 -10.23 10.70
C PRO A 107 -4.26 -10.34 9.23
N LEU A 108 -4.23 -9.22 8.50
CA LEU A 108 -4.63 -9.12 7.10
C LEU A 108 -3.45 -9.40 6.13
N ASP A 109 -2.96 -10.64 6.10
CA ASP A 109 -1.78 -11.00 5.29
C ASP A 109 -2.05 -10.98 3.77
N GLY A 110 -3.28 -11.32 3.34
CA GLY A 110 -3.66 -11.28 1.92
C GLY A 110 -3.74 -9.86 1.36
N LEU A 111 -4.24 -8.91 2.17
CA LEU A 111 -4.34 -7.50 1.80
C LEU A 111 -2.95 -6.86 1.66
N ARG A 112 -2.01 -7.25 2.53
CA ARG A 112 -0.59 -6.84 2.46
C ARG A 112 0.01 -7.09 1.09
N LEU A 113 -0.24 -8.28 0.54
CA LEU A 113 0.36 -8.72 -0.72
C LEU A 113 -0.07 -7.85 -1.91
N LEU A 114 -1.24 -7.23 -1.81
CA LEU A 114 -1.80 -6.38 -2.87
C LEU A 114 -1.53 -4.89 -2.63
N VAL A 115 -1.62 -4.41 -1.37
CA VAL A 115 -1.42 -3.00 -1.02
C VAL A 115 0.02 -2.54 -1.28
N LEU A 116 1.03 -3.32 -0.87
CA LEU A 116 2.42 -2.90 -0.96
C LEU A 116 2.97 -2.70 -2.38
N PRO A 117 2.77 -3.62 -3.35
CA PRO A 117 3.21 -3.36 -4.72
C PRO A 117 2.45 -2.18 -5.33
N LEU A 118 1.18 -2.00 -4.99
CA LEU A 118 0.37 -0.87 -5.44
C LEU A 118 0.91 0.46 -4.91
N ALA A 119 1.26 0.52 -3.61
CA ALA A 119 1.89 1.68 -3.00
C ALA A 119 3.26 2.00 -3.61
N CYS A 120 4.04 0.97 -3.96
CA CYS A 120 5.31 1.14 -4.67
C CYS A 120 5.10 1.79 -6.06
N VAL A 121 4.21 1.24 -6.88
CA VAL A 121 3.88 1.80 -8.20
C VAL A 121 3.33 3.21 -8.07
N ALA A 122 2.46 3.44 -7.08
CA ALA A 122 1.87 4.73 -6.78
C ALA A 122 2.91 5.79 -6.43
N SER A 123 3.96 5.43 -5.67
CA SER A 123 5.05 6.36 -5.32
C SER A 123 5.86 6.80 -6.54
N LEU A 124 6.00 5.95 -7.56
CA LEU A 124 6.74 6.25 -8.79
C LEU A 124 5.90 6.99 -9.84
N LEU A 125 4.58 6.88 -9.76
CA LEU A 125 3.66 7.43 -10.75
C LEU A 125 3.85 8.95 -11.02
N PRO A 126 4.10 9.79 -10.00
CA PRO A 126 4.36 11.21 -10.23
C PRO A 126 5.66 11.54 -10.99
N LEU A 127 6.59 10.58 -11.14
CA LEU A 127 7.77 10.77 -12.01
C LEU A 127 7.42 10.68 -13.50
N ALA A 128 6.43 9.85 -13.85
CA ALA A 128 6.00 9.65 -15.22
C ALA A 128 5.06 10.76 -15.71
N PHE A 129 4.35 11.41 -14.79
CA PHE A 129 3.35 12.42 -15.11
C PHE A 129 3.65 13.72 -14.38
N ASN A 130 3.93 14.77 -15.13
CA ASN A 130 4.05 16.12 -14.58
C ASN A 130 2.67 16.61 -14.09
N GLY A 131 2.65 17.20 -12.90
CA GLY A 131 1.42 17.74 -12.34
C GLY A 131 0.95 19.00 -13.06
N VAL A 132 -0.34 19.30 -12.96
CA VAL A 132 -0.90 20.53 -13.51
C VAL A 132 -0.93 21.58 -12.40
N ARG A 133 -0.49 22.81 -12.72
CA ARG A 133 -0.59 23.93 -11.78
C ARG A 133 -2.07 24.24 -11.53
N VAL A 134 -2.52 24.10 -10.29
CA VAL A 134 -3.90 24.36 -9.89
C VAL A 134 -4.11 25.87 -9.78
N LEU A 135 -5.30 26.33 -10.16
CA LEU A 135 -5.66 27.75 -10.26
C LEU A 135 -5.34 28.57 -8.98
N PRO A 136 -5.22 29.91 -9.10
CA PRO A 136 -4.87 30.83 -7.99
C PRO A 136 -5.79 30.76 -6.76
N TYR A 137 -7.03 30.28 -6.90
CA TYR A 137 -7.98 30.08 -5.78
C TYR A 137 -7.64 28.92 -4.84
N SER A 138 -6.63 28.10 -5.18
CA SER A 138 -6.17 26.96 -4.37
C SER A 138 -5.58 27.34 -3.00
N ALA A 139 -5.29 28.62 -2.76
CA ALA A 139 -4.86 29.13 -1.47
C ALA A 139 -6.00 29.21 -0.43
N ALA A 140 -7.27 29.22 -0.86
CA ALA A 140 -8.41 29.38 0.03
C ALA A 140 -8.55 28.20 1.02
N PRO A 141 -8.75 28.45 2.33
CA PRO A 141 -8.81 27.39 3.34
C PRO A 141 -9.96 26.39 3.10
N LEU A 142 -11.11 26.86 2.62
CA LEU A 142 -12.26 26.02 2.27
C LEU A 142 -11.96 25.04 1.12
N PHE A 143 -11.22 25.49 0.10
CA PHE A 143 -10.82 24.61 -1.00
C PHE A 143 -9.87 23.52 -0.50
N LYS A 144 -8.90 23.86 0.36
CA LYS A 144 -7.99 22.89 0.99
C LYS A 144 -8.75 21.86 1.82
N LEU A 145 -9.77 22.28 2.57
CA LEU A 145 -10.61 21.38 3.35
C LEU A 145 -11.42 20.44 2.46
N HIS A 146 -12.10 20.96 1.43
CA HIS A 146 -12.85 20.14 0.46
C HIS A 146 -11.92 19.14 -0.23
N PHE A 147 -10.76 19.59 -0.68
CA PHE A 147 -9.73 18.77 -1.30
C PHE A 147 -9.24 17.64 -0.38
N LEU A 148 -9.00 17.96 0.91
CA LEU A 148 -8.61 16.96 1.90
C LEU A 148 -9.69 15.90 2.08
N ILE A 149 -10.95 16.32 2.27
CA ILE A 149 -12.09 15.41 2.45
C ILE A 149 -12.28 14.54 1.20
N ALA A 150 -12.18 15.12 0.00
CA ALA A 150 -12.31 14.40 -1.26
C ALA A 150 -11.23 13.30 -1.39
N ASN A 151 -9.96 13.62 -1.11
CA ASN A 151 -8.89 12.64 -1.15
C ASN A 151 -9.06 11.54 -0.10
N VAL A 152 -9.52 11.87 1.12
CA VAL A 152 -9.83 10.88 2.15
C VAL A 152 -10.93 9.92 1.68
N ALA A 153 -12.03 10.45 1.13
CA ALA A 153 -13.12 9.63 0.59
C ALA A 153 -12.64 8.68 -0.51
N TYR A 154 -11.79 9.15 -1.43
CA TYR A 154 -11.21 8.31 -2.47
C TYR A 154 -10.24 7.24 -1.92
N GLY A 155 -9.45 7.57 -0.88
CA GLY A 155 -8.61 6.59 -0.20
C GLY A 155 -9.42 5.47 0.46
N LEU A 156 -10.52 5.81 1.17
CA LEU A 156 -11.44 4.81 1.71
C LEU A 156 -12.06 3.95 0.60
N PHE A 157 -12.49 4.57 -0.50
CA PHE A 157 -13.02 3.85 -1.65
C PHE A 157 -12.00 2.85 -2.23
N ALA A 158 -10.73 3.24 -2.35
CA ALA A 158 -9.68 2.36 -2.86
C ALA A 158 -9.50 1.10 -1.99
N ILE A 159 -9.56 1.23 -0.65
CA ILE A 159 -9.55 0.07 0.24
C ILE A 159 -10.80 -0.76 0.13
N ALA A 160 -11.99 -0.13 0.09
CA ALA A 160 -13.24 -0.86 -0.07
C ALA A 160 -13.23 -1.69 -1.36
N ALA A 161 -12.72 -1.13 -2.46
CA ALA A 161 -12.52 -1.84 -3.72
C ALA A 161 -11.53 -3.00 -3.56
N LEU A 162 -10.43 -2.80 -2.81
CA LEU A 162 -9.46 -3.85 -2.54
C LEU A 162 -10.05 -5.00 -1.72
N HIS A 163 -10.85 -4.68 -0.70
CA HIS A 163 -11.61 -5.64 0.07
C HIS A 163 -12.57 -6.43 -0.82
N ALA A 164 -13.32 -5.75 -1.70
CA ALA A 164 -14.22 -6.40 -2.64
C ALA A 164 -13.47 -7.35 -3.60
N VAL A 165 -12.31 -6.93 -4.13
CA VAL A 165 -11.47 -7.77 -4.99
C VAL A 165 -10.97 -8.99 -4.22
N LEU A 166 -10.53 -8.84 -2.97
CA LEU A 166 -10.11 -9.98 -2.15
C LEU A 166 -11.27 -10.96 -1.89
N MET A 167 -12.46 -10.46 -1.54
CA MET A 167 -13.63 -11.31 -1.35
C MET A 167 -13.98 -12.08 -2.64
N LEU A 168 -13.94 -11.41 -3.79
CA LEU A 168 -14.17 -12.04 -5.09
C LEU A 168 -13.12 -13.13 -5.41
N LEU A 169 -11.85 -12.90 -5.07
CA LEU A 169 -10.79 -13.90 -5.25
C LEU A 169 -10.95 -15.10 -4.32
N VAL A 170 -11.40 -14.88 -3.08
CA VAL A 170 -11.71 -15.94 -2.12
C VAL A 170 -12.89 -16.78 -2.62
N GLU A 171 -13.97 -16.14 -3.06
CA GLU A 171 -15.14 -16.81 -3.62
C GLU A 171 -14.76 -17.68 -4.82
N ARG A 172 -13.96 -17.16 -5.76
CA ARG A 172 -13.47 -17.92 -6.92
C ARG A 172 -12.64 -19.15 -6.54
N ARG A 173 -11.94 -19.13 -5.41
CA ARG A 173 -11.17 -20.30 -4.91
C ARG A 173 -12.05 -21.33 -4.21
N LEU A 174 -13.23 -20.94 -3.71
CA LEU A 174 -14.19 -21.86 -3.10
C LEU A 174 -15.03 -22.61 -4.14
N HIS A 175 -15.25 -22.01 -5.31
CA HIS A 175 -16.04 -22.61 -6.40
C HIS A 175 -15.20 -23.38 -7.44
N ALA A 176 -13.88 -23.48 -7.25
CA ALA A 176 -12.97 -24.25 -8.10
C ALA A 176 -12.62 -25.58 -7.43
#